data_AF-A0A8S0YJE9-F1
#
_entry.id   AF-A0A8S0YJE9-F1
#
_cell.length_a   1.000
_cell.length_b   1.000
_cell.length_c   1.000
_cell.angle_alpha   90.00
_cell.angle_beta   90.00
_cell.angle_gamma   90.00
#
_symmetry.space_group_name_H-M   'P 1'
#
loop_
_entity.id
_entity.type
_entity.pdbx_description
1 polymer ?
#
loop_
_entity_poly.entity_id
_entity_poly.type
_entity_poly.pdbx_seq_one_letter_code
_entity_poly.pdbx_strand_id
1 'polypeptide(L)' 'MEKSEDRRPSQKEVYMKYGRGIITHAKAENIKIYKVEYTVEYKKDGVGPEDSGKDIKWCTLIRKDKNSPWLIDEIGEG' A
#
# COMPACT_ATOMS: atom_id res chain seq x y z
N MET A 1 -4.92 13.61 -4.73
CA MET A 1 -4.65 12.20 -4.37
C MET A 1 -5.79 11.36 -4.89
N GLU A 2 -5.47 10.44 -5.78
CA GLU A 2 -6.41 9.45 -6.30
C GLU A 2 -6.03 8.07 -5.74
N LYS A 3 -7.00 7.24 -5.40
CA LYS A 3 -6.75 5.88 -4.94
C LYS A 3 -7.65 4.90 -5.66
N SER A 4 -7.08 3.77 -6.07
CA SER A 4 -7.82 2.66 -6.66
C SER A 4 -7.39 1.36 -5.99
N GLU A 5 -8.33 0.45 -5.77
CA GLU A 5 -8.02 -0.87 -5.20
C GLU A 5 -7.28 -1.70 -6.26
N ASP A 6 -6.10 -2.20 -5.91
CA ASP A 6 -5.31 -3.08 -6.76
C ASP A 6 -5.85 -4.51 -6.63
N ARG A 7 -6.63 -4.91 -7.63
CA ARG A 7 -7.29 -6.22 -7.66
C ARG A 7 -6.45 -7.31 -8.33
N ARG A 8 -5.20 -7.01 -8.72
CA ARG A 8 -4.32 -8.00 -9.34
C ARG A 8 -3.96 -9.08 -8.32
N PRO A 9 -4.23 -10.37 -8.59
CA PRO A 9 -3.89 -11.45 -7.67
C PRO A 9 -2.40 -11.48 -7.34
N SER A 10 -1.55 -11.19 -8.32
CA SER A 10 -0.09 -11.14 -8.17
C SER A 10 0.36 -10.19 -7.06
N GLN A 11 -0.29 -9.04 -6.89
CA GLN A 11 0.13 -8.06 -5.90
C GLN A 11 -0.19 -8.48 -4.48
N LYS A 12 -1.35 -9.11 -4.30
CA LYS A 12 -1.71 -9.72 -3.03
C LYS A 12 -0.80 -10.91 -2.73
N GLU A 13 -0.48 -11.74 -3.73
CA GLU A 13 0.44 -12.86 -3.56
C GLU A 13 1.86 -12.42 -3.17
N VAL A 14 2.38 -11.35 -3.78
CA VAL A 14 3.71 -10.81 -3.45
C VAL A 14 3.75 -10.36 -1.99
N TYR A 15 2.77 -9.56 -1.55
CA TYR A 15 2.68 -9.15 -0.15
C TYR A 15 2.59 -10.36 0.80
N MET A 16 1.78 -11.36 0.46
CA MET A 16 1.58 -12.55 1.28
C MET A 16 2.81 -13.45 1.38
N LYS A 17 3.52 -13.66 0.27
CA LYS A 17 4.63 -14.63 0.17
C LYS A 17 6.01 -14.02 0.46
N TYR A 18 6.19 -12.74 0.15
CA TYR A 18 7.50 -12.07 0.17
C TYR A 18 7.52 -10.80 1.03
N GLY A 19 6.35 -10.24 1.36
CA GLY A 19 6.23 -9.04 2.19
C GLY A 19 5.89 -9.33 3.65
N ARG A 20 5.30 -8.33 4.32
CA ARG A 20 4.86 -8.42 5.71
C ARG A 20 3.73 -9.42 5.95
N GLY A 21 3.10 -9.95 4.90
CA GLY A 21 2.15 -11.05 4.97
C GLY A 21 2.70 -12.30 5.66
N ILE A 22 4.02 -12.54 5.57
CA ILE A 22 4.71 -13.65 6.26
C ILE A 22 4.64 -13.48 7.78
N ILE A 23 4.59 -12.25 8.28
CA ILE A 23 4.58 -11.93 9.71
C ILE A 23 3.14 -11.79 10.23
N THR A 24 2.28 -11.15 9.44
CA THR A 24 0.89 -10.86 9.87
C THR A 24 -0.02 -12.10 9.81
N HIS A 25 0.32 -13.08 8.97
CA HIS A 25 -0.49 -14.28 8.72
C HIS A 25 -1.96 -13.97 8.36
N ALA A 26 -2.22 -12.76 7.84
CA ALA A 26 -3.55 -12.33 7.48
C ALA A 26 -4.09 -13.17 6.30
N LYS A 27 -5.37 -13.55 6.38
CA LYS A 27 -6.04 -14.24 5.27
C LYS A 27 -6.24 -13.29 4.09
N ALA A 28 -6.28 -13.84 2.88
CA ALA A 28 -6.41 -13.06 1.65
C ALA A 28 -7.68 -12.17 1.64
N GLU A 29 -8.80 -12.62 2.22
CA GLU A 29 -10.03 -11.82 2.34
C GLU A 29 -9.93 -10.65 3.36
N ASN A 30 -8.88 -10.67 4.17
CA ASN A 30 -8.56 -9.66 5.18
C ASN A 30 -7.37 -8.79 4.76
N ILE A 31 -7.00 -8.81 3.48
CA ILE A 31 -5.98 -7.96 2.88
C ILE A 31 -6.60 -7.17 1.74
N LYS A 32 -6.37 -5.86 1.72
CA LYS A 32 -6.64 -4.97 0.58
C LYS A 32 -5.38 -4.21 0.24
N ILE A 33 -5.12 -4.01 -1.04
CA ILE A 33 -3.99 -3.22 -1.51
C ILE A 33 -4.57 -2.11 -2.37
N TYR A 34 -4.14 -0.87 -2.13
CA TYR A 34 -4.54 0.29 -2.90
C TYR A 34 -3.33 0.89 -3.59
N LYS A 35 -3.45 1.15 -4.90
CA LYS A 35 -2.54 2.05 -5.59
C LYS A 35 -2.99 3.48 -5.30
N VAL A 36 -2.08 4.29 -4.80
CA VAL A 36 -2.32 5.69 -4.43
C VAL A 36 -1.44 6.56 -5.30
N GLU A 37 -2.07 7.41 -6.12
CA GLU A 37 -1.39 8.38 -6.96
C GLU A 37 -1.54 9.77 -6.34
N TYR A 38 -0.43 10.47 -6.18
CA TYR A 38 -0.39 11.78 -5.55
C TYR A 38 0.63 12.69 -6.22
N THR A 39 0.54 13.97 -5.88
CA THR A 39 1.49 14.99 -6.33
C THR A 39 2.21 15.52 -5.12
N VAL A 40 3.53 15.56 -5.21
CA VAL A 40 4.42 16.06 -4.18
C VAL A 40 4.96 17.41 -4.59
N GLU A 41 4.89 18.36 -3.68
CA GLU A 41 5.36 19.72 -3.90
C GLU A 41 6.28 20.11 -2.74
N TYR A 42 7.59 19.93 -2.93
CA TYR A 42 8.59 20.40 -1.97
C TYR A 42 8.97 21.86 -2.25
N LYS A 43 9.30 22.59 -1.18
CA LYS A 43 9.76 23.99 -1.30
C LYS A 43 11.05 24.12 -2.12
N LYS A 44 11.90 23.10 -2.07
CA LYS A 44 13.13 22.99 -2.86
C LYS A 44 13.17 21.59 -3.45
N ASP A 45 13.17 21.53 -4.77
CA ASP A 45 13.23 20.26 -5.48
C ASP A 45 14.58 19.55 -5.28
N GLY A 46 14.56 18.22 -5.32
CA GLY A 46 15.72 17.38 -5.00
C GLY A 46 16.14 17.39 -3.52
N VAL A 47 15.33 17.98 -2.63
CA VAL A 47 15.55 18.00 -1.18
C VAL A 47 14.32 17.39 -0.48
N GLY A 48 14.19 16.07 -0.59
CA GLY A 48 13.12 15.27 -0.03
C GLY A 48 13.38 13.77 -0.17
N PRO A 49 12.50 12.91 0.37
CA PRO A 49 12.54 11.46 0.15
C PRO A 49 12.21 11.05 -1.30
N GLU A 50 11.54 11.92 -2.04
CA GLU A 50 11.20 11.79 -3.47
C GLU A 50 11.33 13.17 -4.14
N ASP A 51 11.35 13.24 -5.46
CA ASP A 51 11.34 14.51 -6.20
C ASP A 51 9.93 15.12 -6.22
N SER A 52 9.83 16.43 -6.48
CA SER A 52 8.53 17.05 -6.69
C SER A 52 7.92 16.56 -8.01
N GLY A 53 6.62 16.31 -8.02
CA GLY A 53 5.94 15.77 -9.20
C GLY A 53 4.91 14.71 -8.85
N LYS A 54 4.54 13.89 -9.84
CA LYS A 54 3.59 12.79 -9.65
C LYS A 54 4.34 11.56 -9.15
N ASP A 55 3.84 10.97 -8.07
CA ASP A 55 4.35 9.71 -7.53
C ASP A 55 3.19 8.75 -7.21
N ILE A 56 3.56 7.49 -6.98
CA ILE A 56 2.70 6.35 -6.77
C ILE A 56 3.25 5.54 -5.60
N LYS A 57 2.38 5.24 -4.64
CA LYS A 57 2.66 4.27 -3.58
C LYS A 57 1.56 3.21 -3.53
N TRP A 58 1.92 2.05 -3.01
CA TRP A 58 0.98 1.01 -2.64
C TRP A 58 0.75 1.05 -1.13
N CYS A 59 -0.52 1.04 -0.73
CA CYS A 59 -0.95 0.99 0.66
C CYS A 59 -1.67 -0.34 0.92
N THR A 60 -1.09 -1.16 1.80
CA THR A 60 -1.66 -2.43 2.21
C THR A 60 -2.43 -2.26 3.51
N LEU A 61 -3.72 -2.57 3.47
CA LEU A 61 -4.63 -2.60 4.60
C LEU A 61 -4.88 -4.04 5.04
N ILE A 62 -4.81 -4.27 6.35
CA ILE A 62 -5.16 -5.55 6.97
C ILE A 62 -6.29 -5.38 7.98
N ARG A 63 -7.00 -6.46 8.26
CA ARG A 63 -7.91 -6.56 9.41
C ARG A 63 -7.79 -7.93 10.05
N LYS A 64 -8.10 -8.02 11.35
CA LYS A 64 -8.05 -9.31 12.06
C LYS A 64 -9.12 -10.29 11.57
N ASP A 65 -10.35 -9.80 11.42
CA ASP A 65 -11.51 -10.58 10.97
C ASP A 65 -12.56 -9.68 10.28
N LYS A 66 -13.69 -10.27 9.86
CA LYS A 66 -14.74 -9.57 9.11
C LYS A 66 -15.39 -8.39 9.86
N ASN A 67 -15.30 -8.37 11.19
CA ASN A 67 -15.90 -7.34 12.05
C ASN A 67 -14.87 -6.31 12.52
N SER A 68 -13.59 -6.54 12.27
CA SER A 68 -12.51 -5.65 12.65
C SER A 68 -12.34 -4.50 11.65
N PRO A 69 -11.92 -3.31 12.11
CA PRO A 69 -11.59 -2.21 11.21
C PRO A 69 -10.38 -2.57 10.33
N TRP A 70 -10.30 -1.93 9.17
CA TRP A 70 -9.11 -1.96 8.32
C TRP A 70 -8.06 -1.02 8.90
N LEU A 71 -6.84 -1.51 9.06
CA LEU A 71 -5.67 -0.76 9.51
C LEU A 71 -4.58 -0.83 8.45
N ILE A 72 -3.73 0.20 8.38
CA ILE A 72 -2.57 0.23 7.49
C ILE A 72 -1.51 -0.69 8.09
N ASP A 73 -1.05 -1.67 7.31
CA ASP A 73 0.12 -2.48 7.67
C ASP A 73 1.39 -1.94 7.00
N GLU A 74 1.28 -1.51 5.74
CA GLU A 74 2.43 -1.11 4.93
C GLU A 74 2.05 0.01 3.95
N ILE A 75 2.98 0.95 3.77
CA ILE A 75 3.00 1.89 2.66
C ILE A 75 4.38 1.76 2.02
N GLY A 76 4.42 1.48 0.73
CA GLY A 76 5.68 1.21 0.04
C GLY A 76 5.57 1.32 -1.47
N GLU A 77 6.63 0.88 -2.11
CA GLU A 77 6.71 0.74 -3.56
C GLU A 77 6.26 -0.67 -3.94
N GLY A 78 5.52 -0.80 -5.05
CA GLY A 78 4.86 -2.03 -5.47
C GLY A 78 5.69 -2.86 -6.44
#